data_AF-A0A3D2U106-F1
#
_entry.id   AF-A0A3D2U106-F1
#
_cell.length_a   1.000
_cell.length_b   1.000
_cell.length_c   1.000
_cell.angle_alpha   90.00
_cell.angle_beta   90.00
_cell.angle_gamma   90.00
#
_symmetry.space_group_name_H-M   'P 1'
#
loop_
_entity.id
_entity.type
_entity.pdbx_description
1 polymer ?
#
loop_
_entity_poly.entity_id
_entity_poly.type
_entity_poly.pdbx_seq_one_letter_code
_entity_poly.pdbx_strand_id
1 'polypeptide(L)'
;MIKGGENGPSVVAGKVEDSLLIKLVEHRAKPFMPPEDNRRPRPSEIATLKAWIAGGAKPFPTAQGPPSLTVPRVPTRGPIRQPV
;
A
#
# COMPACT_ATOMS: atom_id res chain seq x y z
N MET A 1 -3.87 9.86 -5.66
CA MET A 1 -3.54 10.29 -4.28
C MET A 1 -3.65 9.06 -3.39
N ILE A 2 -2.59 8.71 -2.65
CA ILE A 2 -2.66 7.58 -1.70
C ILE A 2 -3.64 8.00 -0.60
N LYS A 3 -4.69 7.18 -0.39
CA LYS A 3 -5.69 7.45 0.65
C LYS A 3 -4.97 7.38 2.00
N GLY A 4 -4.84 8.53 2.64
CA GLY A 4 -4.35 8.62 4.00
C GLY A 4 -5.31 7.98 4.99
N GLY A 5 -4.87 7.86 6.25
CA GLY A 5 -5.75 7.49 7.36
C GLY A 5 -6.56 8.69 7.87
N GLU A 6 -7.20 8.49 9.01
CA GLU A 6 -7.88 9.53 9.81
C GLU A 6 -7.00 10.74 10.16
N ASN A 7 -5.67 10.57 10.16
CA ASN A 7 -4.70 11.62 10.43
C ASN A 7 -4.25 12.42 9.18
N GLY A 8 -4.87 12.20 8.03
CA GLY A 8 -4.54 12.88 6.77
C GLY A 8 -3.65 12.04 5.82
N PRO A 9 -3.16 12.63 4.71
CA PRO A 9 -2.45 11.91 3.66
C PRO A 9 -1.14 11.30 4.17
N SER A 10 -1.00 9.98 4.07
CA SER A 10 0.20 9.26 4.52
C SER A 10 1.46 9.69 3.75
N VAL A 11 1.29 10.03 2.47
CA VAL A 11 2.36 10.51 1.58
C VAL A 11 1.85 11.70 0.79
N VAL A 12 2.62 12.78 0.79
CA VAL A 12 2.36 13.99 0.00
C VAL A 12 3.39 14.06 -1.12
N ALA A 13 2.95 13.84 -2.36
CA ALA A 13 3.82 13.82 -3.53
C ALA A 13 4.62 15.12 -3.66
N GLY A 14 5.94 15.00 -3.82
CA GLY A 14 6.86 16.14 -3.93
C GLY A 14 7.20 16.82 -2.59
N LYS A 15 6.51 16.49 -1.49
CA LYS A 15 6.77 17.07 -0.17
C LYS A 15 7.16 16.00 0.85
N VAL A 16 8.47 15.74 0.91
CA VAL A 16 9.06 14.76 1.83
C VAL A 16 8.76 15.10 3.28
N GLU A 17 8.95 16.36 3.68
CA GLU A 17 8.78 16.82 5.06
C GLU A 17 7.32 16.92 5.49
N ASP A 18 6.38 17.00 4.55
CA ASP A 18 4.94 17.04 4.84
C ASP A 18 4.35 15.62 4.94
N SER A 19 5.07 14.61 4.44
CA SER A 19 4.62 13.23 4.43
C SER A 19 4.69 12.59 5.82
N LEU A 20 3.54 12.15 6.34
CA LEU A 20 3.45 11.47 7.64
C LEU A 20 4.36 10.24 7.73
N LEU A 21 4.46 9.46 6.66
CA LEU A 21 5.32 8.26 6.63
C LEU A 21 6.76 8.56 7.07
N ILE A 22 7.35 9.64 6.58
CA ILE A 22 8.73 10.02 6.93
C ILE A 22 8.81 10.51 8.38
N LYS A 23 7.84 11.32 8.82
CA LYS A 23 7.77 11.80 10.21
C LYS A 23 7.70 10.65 11.22
N LEU A 24 6.94 9.60 10.91
CA LEU A 24 6.77 8.44 11.79
C LEU A 24 8.03 7.56 11.79
N VAL A 25 8.64 7.32 10.63
CA VAL A 25 9.88 6.51 10.49
C VAL A 25 11.09 7.20 11.12
N GLU A 26 11.14 8.53 11.08
CA GLU A 26 12.17 9.33 11.77
C GLU A 26 11.84 9.63 13.24
N HIS A 27 10.76 9.05 13.79
CA HIS A 27 10.30 9.27 15.16
C HIS A 27 10.06 10.75 15.52
N ARG A 28 9.77 11.60 14.53
CA ARG A 28 9.43 13.03 14.72
C ARG A 28 7.97 13.25 15.13
N ALA A 29 7.11 12.24 14.94
CA ALA A 29 5.69 12.25 15.31
C ALA A 29 5.26 10.89 15.85
N LYS A 30 4.25 10.89 16.75
CA LYS A 30 3.63 9.66 17.27
C LYS A 30 2.44 9.25 16.39
N PRO A 31 2.13 7.95 16.27
CA PRO A 31 2.88 6.80 16.81
C PRO A 31 4.21 6.58 16.08
N PHE A 32 5.21 6.04 16.78
CA PHE A 32 6.50 5.75 16.17
C PHE A 32 6.42 4.55 15.22
N MET A 33 7.08 4.64 14.07
CA MET A 33 7.29 3.49 13.19
C MET A 33 8.78 3.18 13.03
N PRO A 34 9.15 1.89 13.04
CA PRO A 34 8.28 0.73 13.26
C PRO A 34 7.98 0.50 14.76
N PRO A 35 6.97 -0.33 15.10
CA PRO A 35 6.70 -0.73 16.48
C PRO A 35 7.96 -1.29 17.15
N GLU A 36 8.05 -1.24 18.47
CA GLU A 36 9.27 -1.58 19.22
C GLU A 36 9.80 -2.98 18.93
N ASP A 37 8.91 -3.93 18.62
CA ASP A 37 9.24 -5.32 18.27
C ASP A 37 9.70 -5.53 16.81
N ASN A 38 9.72 -4.48 15.99
CA ASN A 38 9.99 -4.56 14.56
C ASN A 38 11.33 -3.93 14.16
N ARG A 39 11.97 -4.52 13.14
CA ARG A 39 13.23 -4.03 12.58
C ARG A 39 13.06 -2.63 11.97
N ARG A 40 13.88 -1.67 12.45
CA ARG A 40 13.97 -0.33 11.87
C ARG A 40 14.53 -0.34 10.45
N PRO A 41 13.95 0.46 9.53
CA PRO A 41 14.55 0.69 8.23
C PRO A 41 15.96 1.27 8.38
N ARG A 42 16.89 0.81 7.53
CA ARG A 42 18.24 1.37 7.48
C ARG A 42 18.18 2.81 6.93
N PRO A 43 19.16 3.67 7.25
CA PRO A 43 19.22 5.02 6.70
C PRO A 43 19.16 5.06 5.16
N SER A 44 19.76 4.08 4.49
CA SER A 44 19.69 3.94 3.02
C SER A 44 18.28 3.65 2.51
N GLU A 45 17.48 2.87 3.24
CA GLU A 45 16.09 2.57 2.87
C GLU A 45 15.20 3.81 3.06
N ILE A 46 15.45 4.58 4.13
CA ILE A 46 14.79 5.87 4.36
C ILE A 46 15.14 6.86 3.25
N ALA A 47 16.42 6.92 2.83
CA ALA A 47 16.85 7.79 1.74
C ALA A 47 16.14 7.46 0.41
N THR A 48 16.00 6.17 0.09
CA THR A 48 15.23 5.73 -1.08
C THR A 48 13.77 6.16 -1.00
N LEU A 49 13.13 6.03 0.18
CA LEU A 49 11.77 6.51 0.40
C LEU A 49 11.66 8.03 0.19
N LYS A 50 12.59 8.81 0.76
CA LYS A 50 12.63 10.28 0.57
C LYS A 50 12.77 10.63 -0.91
N ALA A 51 13.65 9.97 -1.64
CA ALA A 51 13.85 10.19 -3.08
C ALA A 51 12.59 9.86 -3.90
N TRP A 52 11.89 8.77 -3.59
CA TRP A 52 10.65 8.40 -4.25
C TRP A 52 9.53 9.44 -4.01
N ILE A 53 9.39 9.93 -2.77
CA ILE A 53 8.42 10.98 -2.44
C ILE A 53 8.78 12.29 -3.15
N ALA A 54 10.06 12.68 -3.14
CA ALA A 54 10.56 13.85 -3.87
C ALA A 54 10.30 13.74 -5.39
N GLY A 55 10.42 12.53 -5.94
CA GLY A 55 10.10 12.21 -7.34
C GLY A 55 8.60 12.17 -7.68
N GLY A 56 7.74 12.64 -6.77
CA GLY A 56 6.29 12.73 -6.98
C GLY A 56 5.50 11.51 -6.54
N ALA A 57 6.09 10.63 -5.71
CA ALA A 57 5.42 9.44 -5.16
C ALA A 57 4.67 8.63 -6.23
N LYS A 58 5.34 8.37 -7.36
CA LYS A 58 4.74 7.72 -8.53
C LYS A 58 4.17 6.35 -8.13
N PRO A 59 2.97 6.00 -8.62
CA PRO A 59 2.41 4.69 -8.36
C PRO A 59 3.35 3.61 -8.89
N PHE A 60 3.51 2.53 -8.12
CA PHE A 60 4.13 1.33 -8.64
C PHE A 60 3.27 0.79 -9.78
N PRO A 61 3.88 0.18 -10.82
CA PRO A 61 3.12 -0.51 -11.83
C PRO A 61 2.25 -1.56 -11.12
N THR A 62 0.93 -1.34 -11.10
CA THR A 62 0.00 -2.35 -10.64
C THR A 62 0.17 -3.53 -11.58
N ALA A 63 0.67 -4.66 -11.08
CA ALA A 63 0.41 -5.92 -11.74
C ALA A 63 -1.11 -5.96 -11.92
N GLN A 64 -1.54 -5.92 -13.18
CA GLN A 64 -2.95 -6.06 -13.52
C GLN A 64 -3.46 -7.30 -12.79
N GLY A 65 -4.67 -7.23 -12.25
CA GLY A 65 -5.25 -8.32 -11.46
C GLY A 65 -5.08 -9.69 -12.14
N PRO A 66 -5.21 -10.80 -11.40
CA PRO A 66 -4.95 -12.14 -11.94
C PRO A 66 -5.60 -12.25 -13.32
N PRO A 67 -4.87 -12.73 -14.36
CA PRO A 67 -5.41 -12.79 -15.71
C PRO A 67 -6.76 -13.47 -15.59
N SER A 68 -7.81 -12.80 -16.06
CA SER A 68 -9.18 -13.29 -15.92
C SER A 68 -9.20 -14.72 -16.46
N LEU A 69 -9.24 -15.70 -15.55
CA LEU A 69 -9.29 -17.10 -15.94
C LEU A 69 -10.66 -17.25 -16.59
N THR A 70 -10.69 -17.35 -17.91
CA THR A 70 -11.92 -17.65 -18.64
C THR A 70 -12.35 -19.04 -18.18
N VAL A 71 -13.18 -19.08 -17.14
CA VAL A 71 -13.79 -20.31 -16.67
C VAL A 71 -14.80 -20.73 -17.74
N PRO A 72 -14.58 -21.84 -18.47
CA PRO A 72 -15.59 -22.32 -19.38
C PRO A 72 -16.84 -22.68 -18.56
N ARG A 73 -18.00 -22.20 -18.99
CA ARG A 73 -19.28 -22.59 -18.40
C ARG A 73 -19.49 -24.07 -18.68
N VAL A 74 -19.22 -24.93 -17.70
CA VAL A 74 -19.53 -26.35 -17.76
C VAL A 74 -21.04 -26.52 -17.52
N PRO A 75 -21.81 -27.07 -18.48
CA PRO A 75 -23.23 -27.34 -18.24
C PRO A 75 -23.39 -28.47 -17.21
N THR A 76 -24.32 -28.30 -16.28
CA THR A 76 -24.67 -29.34 -15.30
C THR A 76 -25.40 -30.49 -16.00
N ARG A 77 -24.94 -31.74 -15.82
CA ARG A 77 -25.55 -32.95 -16.42
C ARG A 77 -26.88 -33.39 -15.80
N GLY A 78 -27.49 -32.63 -14.89
CA GLY A 78 -28.71 -33.06 -14.21
C GLY A 78 -29.51 -31.91 -13.58
N PRO A 79 -30.75 -32.19 -13.13
CA PRO A 79 -31.62 -31.19 -12.52
C PRO A 79 -31.07 -30.73 -11.17
N ILE A 80 -31.00 -29.40 -10.99
CA ILE A 80 -30.61 -28.76 -9.74
C ILE A 80 -31.73 -29.01 -8.72
N ARG A 81 -31.45 -29.75 -7.65
CA ARG A 81 -32.40 -29.93 -6.54
C ARG A 81 -32.44 -28.63 -5.74
N GLN A 82 -33.61 -27.99 -5.66
CA GLN A 82 -33.80 -26.85 -4.79
C GLN A 82 -33.91 -27.33 -3.35
N PRO A 83 -33.26 -26.65 -2.39
CA PRO A 83 -33.42 -26.97 -0.97
C PRO A 83 -34.87 -26.69 -0.53
N VAL A 84 -35.36 -27.54 0.37
CA VAL A 84 -36.70 -27.48 0.99
C VAL A 84 -36.75 -26.48 2.13
#